data_AF-A0A1B9G7F8-F1
#
_entry.id   AF-A0A1B9G7F8-F1
#
_cell.length_a   1.000
_cell.length_b   1.000
_cell.length_c   1.000
_cell.angle_alpha   90.00
_cell.angle_beta   90.00
_cell.angle_gamma   90.00
#
_symmetry.space_group_name_H-M   'P 1'
#
loop_
_entity.id
_entity.type
_entity.pdbx_description
1 polymer ?
#
loop_
_entity_poly.entity_id
_entity_poly.type
_entity_poly.pdbx_seq_one_letter_code
_entity_poly.pdbx_strand_id
1 'polypeptide(L)'
;MVEPSSSFLVLVATLLDSLPPSLPIPDTLLLQLHAIFGGMLLSALQLVDKREVVRVTLPSDRYVYQVASSSGKSYTIHLTPPPPSPIDITDIPIHVPTSAPISPELEPGPDLSDLPPASIGESIPRTPSPPTHDQAQTFNPLLSSPPQHSPSPPLEIEAEDEAEVAPVRIQKSTVDQKEELRRERIRKLAIDLQAMYCPCAGWSYGCLAGERTILCKHLLAIIIASKTGREVQAEVDQRGVAGLLGLS
;
A
#
# COMPACT_ATOMS: atom_id res chain seq x y z
N MET A 1 11.04 9.67 -18.31
CA MET A 1 10.01 8.67 -18.03
C MET A 1 10.42 7.39 -18.74
N VAL A 2 11.42 6.72 -18.18
CA VAL A 2 11.73 5.33 -18.47
C VAL A 2 10.63 4.52 -17.79
N GLU A 3 9.80 3.86 -18.58
CA GLU A 3 8.83 2.94 -18.02
C GLU A 3 9.56 1.76 -17.35
N PRO A 4 9.11 1.33 -16.15
CA PRO A 4 9.69 0.15 -15.51
C PRO A 4 9.53 -1.05 -16.42
N SER A 5 10.57 -1.89 -16.50
CA SER A 5 10.52 -3.07 -17.36
C SER A 5 9.39 -4.00 -16.95
N SER A 6 8.71 -4.59 -17.93
CA SER A 6 7.61 -5.55 -17.69
C SER A 6 8.05 -6.70 -16.77
N SER A 7 9.28 -7.21 -16.95
CA SER A 7 9.85 -8.25 -16.09
C SER A 7 10.01 -7.80 -14.63
N PHE A 8 10.40 -6.55 -14.39
CA PHE A 8 10.51 -6.01 -13.04
C PHE A 8 9.13 -5.89 -12.36
N LEU A 9 8.11 -5.44 -13.09
CA LEU A 9 6.75 -5.36 -12.56
C LEU A 9 6.16 -6.73 -12.25
N VAL A 10 6.43 -7.74 -13.09
CA VAL A 10 6.03 -9.12 -12.82
C VAL A 10 6.73 -9.66 -11.58
N LEU A 11 8.02 -9.36 -11.38
CA LEU A 11 8.74 -9.72 -10.16
C LEU A 11 8.09 -9.11 -8.92
N VAL A 12 7.81 -7.80 -8.96
CA VAL A 12 7.16 -7.09 -7.85
C VAL A 12 5.78 -7.66 -7.58
N ALA A 13 4.97 -7.84 -8.62
CA ALA A 13 3.64 -8.42 -8.51
C ALA A 13 3.68 -9.84 -7.91
N THR A 14 4.70 -10.64 -8.28
CA THR A 14 4.89 -11.98 -7.71
C THR A 14 5.15 -11.93 -6.20
N LEU A 15 6.00 -11.00 -5.74
CA LEU A 15 6.29 -10.84 -4.32
C LEU A 15 5.10 -10.30 -3.55
N LEU A 16 4.38 -9.32 -4.10
CA LEU A 16 3.16 -8.79 -3.50
C LEU A 16 2.00 -9.80 -3.49
N ASP A 17 1.89 -10.68 -4.50
CA ASP A 17 0.90 -11.77 -4.50
C ASP A 17 1.25 -12.86 -3.47
N SER A 18 2.53 -13.03 -3.15
CA SER A 18 2.99 -13.99 -2.13
C SER A 18 2.78 -13.54 -0.68
N LEU A 19 2.28 -12.33 -0.46
CA LEU A 19 1.92 -11.84 0.87
C LEU A 19 0.83 -12.72 1.51
N PRO A 20 0.99 -13.12 2.78
CA PRO A 20 0.01 -13.96 3.46
C PRO A 20 -1.29 -13.19 3.74
N PRO A 21 -2.43 -13.90 3.87
CA PRO A 21 -3.73 -13.31 4.19
C PRO A 21 -3.81 -12.74 5.62
N SER A 22 -2.85 -13.10 6.48
CA SER A 22 -2.74 -12.64 7.86
C SER A 22 -1.27 -12.50 8.26
N LEU A 23 -1.00 -11.69 9.29
CA LEU A 23 0.34 -11.57 9.87
C LEU A 23 0.72 -12.80 10.72
N PRO A 24 2.02 -13.10 10.89
CA PRO A 24 3.19 -12.31 10.45
C PRO A 24 3.60 -12.57 8.99
N ILE A 25 4.21 -11.56 8.34
CA ILE A 25 4.89 -11.73 7.04
C ILE A 25 6.21 -12.46 7.32
N PRO A 26 6.55 -13.54 6.59
CA PRO A 26 7.79 -14.27 6.83
C PRO A 26 9.02 -13.40 6.52
N ASP A 27 10.07 -13.54 7.35
CA ASP A 27 11.30 -12.73 7.25
C ASP A 27 11.97 -12.81 5.87
N THR A 28 11.95 -13.99 5.24
CA THR A 28 12.47 -14.18 3.89
C THR A 28 11.75 -13.28 2.88
N LEU A 29 10.42 -13.17 2.99
CA LEU A 29 9.64 -12.31 2.10
C LEU A 29 9.84 -10.83 2.45
N LEU A 30 9.94 -10.48 3.74
CA LEU A 30 10.29 -9.12 4.16
C LEU A 30 11.65 -8.68 3.62
N LEU A 31 12.64 -9.56 3.65
CA LEU A 31 13.97 -9.28 3.12
C LEU A 31 13.95 -9.11 1.59
N GLN A 32 13.18 -9.95 0.87
CA GLN A 32 12.97 -9.82 -0.58
C GLN A 32 12.28 -8.50 -0.94
N LEU A 33 11.22 -8.14 -0.21
CA LEU A 33 10.52 -6.86 -0.39
C LEU A 33 11.45 -5.68 -0.06
N HIS A 34 12.27 -5.80 0.99
CA HIS A 34 13.22 -4.76 1.38
C HIS A 34 14.32 -4.58 0.33
N ALA A 35 14.76 -5.65 -0.33
CA ALA A 35 15.73 -5.56 -1.42
C ALA A 35 15.21 -4.72 -2.61
N ILE A 36 13.90 -4.70 -2.83
CA ILE A 36 13.26 -3.94 -3.92
C ILE A 36 12.86 -2.53 -3.49
N PHE A 37 12.20 -2.40 -2.34
CA PHE A 37 11.62 -1.12 -1.88
C PHE A 37 12.53 -0.36 -0.91
N GLY A 38 13.61 -0.97 -0.42
CA GLY A 38 14.52 -0.39 0.56
C GLY A 38 13.81 0.07 1.82
N GLY A 39 14.30 1.18 2.39
CA GLY A 39 13.72 1.79 3.60
C GLY A 39 12.27 2.28 3.45
N MET A 40 11.74 2.38 2.23
CA MET A 40 10.32 2.70 2.01
C MET A 40 9.40 1.63 2.59
N LEU A 41 9.83 0.36 2.54
CA LEU A 41 9.07 -0.75 3.10
C LEU A 41 8.78 -0.55 4.58
N LEU A 42 9.78 -0.12 5.36
CA LEU A 42 9.60 0.11 6.80
C LEU A 42 8.57 1.20 7.06
N SER A 43 8.62 2.29 6.29
CA SER A 43 7.62 3.36 6.40
C SER A 43 6.21 2.89 6.01
N ALA A 44 6.11 2.00 5.03
CA ALA A 44 4.84 1.41 4.63
C ALA A 44 4.28 0.48 5.72
N LEU A 45 5.12 -0.40 6.28
CA LEU A 45 4.76 -1.30 7.38
C LEU A 45 4.32 -0.53 8.63
N GLN A 46 4.99 0.58 8.96
CA GLN A 46 4.57 1.46 10.06
C GLN A 46 3.13 1.99 9.89
N LEU A 47 2.72 2.35 8.66
CA LEU A 47 1.34 2.77 8.39
C LEU A 47 0.35 1.61 8.60
N VAL A 48 0.73 0.39 8.19
CA VAL A 48 -0.08 -0.82 8.38
C VAL A 48 -0.21 -1.16 9.88
N ASP A 49 0.90 -1.14 10.62
CA ASP A 49 0.94 -1.48 12.04
C ASP A 49 0.14 -0.49 12.89
N LYS A 50 0.18 0.81 12.54
CA LYS A 50 -0.63 1.85 13.19
C LYS A 50 -2.10 1.86 12.77
N ARG A 51 -2.52 0.97 11.86
CA ARG A 51 -3.87 0.94 11.29
C ARG A 51 -4.27 2.26 10.62
N GLU A 52 -3.31 2.92 10.00
CA GLU A 52 -3.50 4.20 9.31
C GLU A 52 -3.94 4.02 7.85
N VAL A 53 -4.28 2.79 7.44
CA VAL A 53 -4.87 2.46 6.13
C VAL A 53 -6.35 2.13 6.34
N VAL A 54 -7.21 2.99 5.82
CA VAL A 54 -8.67 2.85 5.90
C VAL A 54 -9.21 2.54 4.51
N ARG A 55 -9.98 1.46 4.38
CA ARG A 55 -10.80 1.18 3.22
C ARG A 55 -12.19 1.72 3.47
N VAL A 56 -12.55 2.75 2.71
CA VAL A 56 -13.86 3.40 2.77
C VAL A 56 -14.75 2.80 1.69
N THR A 57 -15.80 2.08 2.07
CA THR A 57 -16.83 1.57 1.16
C THR A 57 -17.87 2.67 0.91
N LEU A 58 -18.09 2.99 -0.36
CA LEU A 58 -19.08 3.94 -0.83
C LEU A 58 -20.41 3.20 -1.10
N PRO A 59 -21.56 3.91 -1.08
CA PRO A 59 -22.88 3.31 -1.31
C PRO A 59 -23.08 2.76 -2.74
N SER A 60 -22.10 2.93 -3.62
CA SER A 60 -22.08 2.37 -4.98
C SER A 60 -21.30 1.05 -5.07
N ASP A 61 -21.05 0.36 -3.95
CA ASP A 61 -20.16 -0.80 -3.82
C ASP A 61 -18.71 -0.58 -4.31
N ARG A 62 -18.33 0.68 -4.51
CA ARG A 62 -16.95 1.07 -4.79
C ARG A 62 -16.25 1.37 -3.49
N TYR A 63 -14.93 1.29 -3.48
CA TYR A 63 -14.16 1.68 -2.31
C TYR A 63 -13.00 2.59 -2.71
N VAL A 64 -12.59 3.40 -1.74
CA VAL A 64 -11.38 4.21 -1.82
C VAL A 64 -10.53 3.94 -0.60
N TYR A 65 -9.23 4.12 -0.74
CA TYR A 65 -8.31 4.00 0.37
C TYR A 65 -7.95 5.38 0.90
N GLN A 66 -8.04 5.54 2.21
CA GLN A 66 -7.46 6.69 2.91
C GLN A 66 -6.24 6.24 3.70
N VAL A 67 -5.14 6.97 3.51
CA VAL A 67 -3.88 6.68 4.21
C VAL A 67 -3.37 7.94 4.88
N ALA A 68 -2.93 7.83 6.14
CA ALA A 68 -2.34 8.96 6.84
C ALA A 68 -1.09 9.50 6.14
N SER A 69 -0.94 10.82 6.15
CA SER A 69 0.25 11.54 5.67
C SER A 69 1.06 12.05 6.84
N SER A 70 2.36 12.25 6.63
CA SER A 70 3.22 12.97 7.58
C SER A 70 2.79 14.43 7.80
N SER A 71 1.99 15.00 6.90
CA SER A 71 1.43 16.35 7.00
C SER A 71 0.11 16.43 7.80
N GLY A 72 -0.39 15.31 8.32
CA GLY A 72 -1.65 15.22 9.05
C GLY A 72 -2.91 15.12 8.18
N LYS A 73 -2.86 15.48 6.89
CA LYS A 73 -3.97 15.27 5.94
C LYS A 73 -3.92 13.88 5.33
N SER A 74 -5.00 13.11 5.35
CA SER A 74 -5.03 11.79 4.69
C SER A 74 -5.02 11.91 3.17
N TYR A 75 -4.35 10.97 2.50
CA TYR A 75 -4.44 10.82 1.04
C TYR A 75 -5.59 9.90 0.70
N THR A 76 -6.51 10.36 -0.15
CA THR A 76 -7.52 9.51 -0.80
C THR A 76 -6.94 8.92 -2.09
N ILE A 77 -6.94 7.60 -2.20
CA ILE A 77 -6.27 6.84 -3.26
C ILE A 77 -7.27 5.86 -3.89
N HIS A 78 -7.28 5.85 -5.23
CA HIS A 78 -8.08 4.94 -6.05
C HIS A 78 -7.13 3.91 -6.69
N LEU A 79 -7.16 2.65 -6.25
CA LEU A 79 -6.30 1.60 -6.81
C LEU A 79 -6.80 1.07 -8.15
N THR A 80 -8.10 1.18 -8.40
CA THR A 80 -8.74 0.85 -9.67
C THR A 80 -9.50 2.09 -10.12
N PRO A 81 -8.89 2.99 -10.90
CA PRO A 81 -9.67 4.06 -11.50
C PRO A 81 -10.79 3.42 -12.33
N PRO A 82 -12.03 3.96 -12.27
CA PRO A 82 -13.06 3.50 -13.19
C PRO A 82 -12.51 3.63 -14.62
N PRO A 83 -12.79 2.65 -15.51
CA PRO A 83 -12.40 2.78 -16.91
C PRO A 83 -12.89 4.14 -17.41
N PRO A 84 -12.11 4.87 -18.23
CA PRO A 84 -12.61 6.10 -18.82
C PRO A 84 -13.88 5.71 -19.58
N SER A 85 -15.03 6.09 -19.05
CA SER A 85 -16.27 6.01 -19.80
C SER A 85 -16.00 6.72 -21.12
N PRO A 86 -16.35 6.16 -22.29
CA PRO A 86 -16.35 6.95 -23.50
C PRO A 86 -17.18 8.20 -23.20
N ILE A 87 -16.54 9.36 -23.23
CA ILE A 87 -17.21 10.63 -23.08
C ILE A 87 -18.07 10.75 -24.33
N ASP A 88 -19.36 10.50 -24.21
CA ASP A 88 -20.32 10.92 -25.22
C ASP A 88 -20.38 12.45 -25.14
N ILE A 89 -19.53 13.09 -25.94
CA ILE A 89 -19.55 14.53 -26.21
C ILE A 89 -20.81 14.80 -27.04
N THR A 90 -21.99 14.73 -26.44
CA THR A 90 -23.24 15.13 -27.11
C THR A 90 -24.13 16.06 -26.29
N ASP A 91 -23.91 16.20 -24.98
CA ASP A 91 -24.72 17.12 -24.17
C ASP A 91 -23.86 18.21 -23.50
N ILE A 92 -23.23 19.06 -24.33
CA ILE A 92 -22.89 20.43 -23.91
C ILE A 92 -24.01 21.33 -24.43
N PRO A 93 -24.97 21.78 -23.59
CA PRO A 93 -25.85 22.85 -23.99
C PRO A 93 -25.00 24.11 -24.14
N ILE A 94 -24.87 24.58 -25.38
CA ILE A 94 -24.30 25.89 -25.70
C ILE A 94 -25.24 26.94 -25.09
N HIS A 95 -24.97 27.31 -23.83
CA HIS A 95 -25.61 28.46 -23.22
C HIS A 95 -24.89 29.72 -23.70
N VAL A 96 -25.54 30.38 -24.66
CA VAL A 96 -25.26 31.72 -25.14
C VAL A 96 -25.19 32.68 -23.95
N PRO A 97 -24.11 33.48 -23.77
CA PRO A 97 -24.08 34.51 -22.77
C PRO A 97 -24.92 35.70 -23.24
N THR A 98 -26.15 35.79 -22.75
CA THR A 98 -26.97 37.00 -22.84
C THR A 98 -26.49 38.00 -21.79
N SER A 99 -25.99 39.13 -22.29
CA SER A 99 -25.62 40.31 -21.54
C SER A 99 -26.84 40.99 -20.90
N ALA A 100 -26.74 41.33 -19.61
CA ALA A 100 -27.56 42.36 -19.00
C ALA A 100 -26.78 43.03 -17.84
N PRO A 101 -27.06 44.31 -17.52
CA PRO A 101 -26.04 45.24 -17.06
C PRO A 101 -26.05 45.51 -15.54
N ILE A 102 -24.90 46.04 -15.13
CA ILE A 102 -24.51 46.62 -13.85
C ILE A 102 -25.42 47.80 -13.45
N SER A 103 -25.82 47.88 -12.16
CA SER A 103 -25.69 49.10 -11.32
C SER A 103 -25.98 48.84 -9.83
N PRO A 104 -25.44 49.67 -8.92
CA PRO A 104 -25.31 49.40 -7.48
C PRO A 104 -26.28 50.23 -6.62
N GLU A 105 -26.52 49.86 -5.35
CA GLU A 105 -27.03 50.81 -4.35
C GLU A 105 -26.56 50.42 -2.93
N LEU A 106 -26.09 51.44 -2.20
CA LEU A 106 -25.44 51.46 -0.88
C LEU A 106 -26.41 51.29 0.32
N GLU A 107 -25.92 50.64 1.40
CA GLU A 107 -25.92 50.98 2.86
C GLU A 107 -27.20 51.55 3.56
N PRO A 108 -27.40 51.47 4.91
CA PRO A 108 -26.36 51.39 5.96
C PRO A 108 -26.61 50.45 7.17
N GLY A 109 -25.55 50.22 7.95
CA GLY A 109 -25.53 49.49 9.23
C GLY A 109 -26.24 50.17 10.41
N PRO A 110 -26.23 49.52 11.59
CA PRO A 110 -25.39 49.97 12.72
C PRO A 110 -24.72 48.76 13.44
N ASP A 111 -23.46 48.80 13.90
CA ASP A 111 -22.77 49.61 14.92
C ASP A 111 -22.42 48.75 16.16
N LEU A 112 -21.11 48.71 16.43
CA LEU A 112 -20.39 48.52 17.69
C LEU A 112 -20.28 47.16 18.43
N SER A 113 -19.00 46.80 18.59
CA SER A 113 -18.34 46.37 19.84
C SER A 113 -18.49 44.92 20.29
N ASP A 114 -17.43 44.11 20.07
CA ASP A 114 -16.64 43.53 21.17
C ASP A 114 -15.41 42.73 20.64
N LEU A 115 -14.21 43.28 20.92
CA LEU A 115 -12.87 42.73 21.27
C LEU A 115 -12.50 41.23 21.00
N PRO A 116 -11.19 40.82 21.02
CA PRO A 116 -9.90 41.50 20.77
C PRO A 116 -8.99 40.74 19.73
N PRO A 117 -7.82 41.29 19.33
CA PRO A 117 -6.87 40.58 18.47
C PRO A 117 -5.92 39.69 19.29
N ALA A 118 -5.71 38.44 18.87
CA ALA A 118 -4.65 37.60 19.42
C ALA A 118 -3.41 37.65 18.53
N SER A 119 -2.34 38.11 19.16
CA SER A 119 -1.03 38.44 18.64
C SER A 119 -0.24 37.22 18.15
N ILE A 120 0.52 37.47 17.10
CA ILE A 120 1.74 36.77 16.72
C ILE A 120 2.75 36.91 17.87
N GLY A 121 3.47 35.85 18.21
CA GLY A 121 4.50 35.87 19.24
C GLY A 121 5.23 34.54 19.38
N GLU A 122 6.47 34.52 18.91
CA GLU A 122 7.47 33.45 19.00
C GLU A 122 7.73 32.98 20.43
N SER A 123 8.21 31.72 20.60
CA SER A 123 9.38 31.38 21.43
C SER A 123 9.70 29.88 21.41
N ILE A 124 10.95 29.59 21.04
CA ILE A 124 11.66 28.31 21.13
C ILE A 124 12.20 28.12 22.57
N PRO A 125 12.35 26.89 23.08
CA PRO A 125 13.69 26.43 23.53
C PRO A 125 13.95 24.98 23.07
N ARG A 126 15.01 24.71 22.30
CA ARG A 126 16.39 24.32 22.71
C ARG A 126 16.48 23.10 23.64
N THR A 127 17.31 22.18 23.14
CA THR A 127 17.81 20.88 23.63
C THR A 127 18.39 20.87 25.04
N PRO A 128 18.63 19.67 25.60
CA PRO A 128 20.03 19.28 25.81
C PRO A 128 20.36 17.83 25.41
N SER A 129 21.62 17.63 25.00
CA SER A 129 22.31 16.34 24.86
C SER A 129 23.18 16.06 26.13
N PRO A 130 24.07 15.04 26.14
CA PRO A 130 23.89 13.68 26.69
C PRO A 130 24.76 13.45 27.96
N PRO A 131 24.83 12.20 28.48
CA PRO A 131 26.07 11.74 29.11
C PRO A 131 26.67 10.47 28.47
N THR A 132 27.99 10.52 28.33
CA THR A 132 28.96 9.45 28.05
C THR A 132 29.49 8.84 29.36
N HIS A 133 29.62 7.51 29.48
CA HIS A 133 30.90 6.80 29.66
C HIS A 133 30.69 5.30 29.97
N ASP A 134 31.53 4.50 29.31
CA ASP A 134 32.14 3.22 29.70
C ASP A 134 31.36 2.16 30.49
N GLN A 135 31.28 0.96 29.88
CA GLN A 135 32.10 -0.15 30.38
C GLN A 135 32.39 -1.15 29.25
N ALA A 136 33.69 -1.31 28.99
CA ALA A 136 34.26 -2.42 28.24
C ALA A 136 34.10 -3.73 29.02
N GLN A 137 33.72 -4.80 28.34
CA GLN A 137 34.17 -6.15 28.68
C GLN A 137 34.17 -7.03 27.42
N THR A 138 35.38 -7.16 26.90
CA THR A 138 35.99 -8.25 26.15
C THR A 138 35.38 -9.62 26.44
N PHE A 139 35.09 -10.43 25.41
CA PHE A 139 35.67 -11.77 25.22
C PHE A 139 35.12 -12.38 23.91
N ASN A 140 36.05 -12.83 23.08
CA ASN A 140 35.86 -13.54 21.82
C ASN A 140 36.92 -14.66 21.82
N PRO A 141 36.87 -15.62 20.89
CA PRO A 141 36.12 -16.86 20.86
C PRO A 141 37.04 -18.08 21.15
N LEU A 142 36.51 -19.32 21.11
CA LEU A 142 37.09 -20.50 20.43
C LEU A 142 36.59 -21.85 21.00
N LEU A 143 36.33 -22.77 20.05
CA LEU A 143 36.32 -24.23 20.14
C LEU A 143 35.23 -24.93 21.00
N SER A 144 34.34 -25.66 20.31
CA SER A 144 34.40 -27.14 20.25
C SER A 144 33.36 -27.69 19.26
N SER A 145 33.80 -28.54 18.34
CA SER A 145 32.96 -29.38 17.47
C SER A 145 32.93 -30.84 18.01
N PRO A 146 32.41 -31.83 17.27
CA PRO A 146 31.18 -32.60 17.53
C PRO A 146 31.44 -34.03 18.07
N PRO A 147 30.41 -34.85 18.34
CA PRO A 147 30.55 -36.30 18.31
C PRO A 147 30.04 -36.88 17.00
N GLN A 148 30.94 -37.60 16.32
CA GLN A 148 30.64 -38.61 15.31
C GLN A 148 30.25 -39.92 16.00
N HIS A 149 29.30 -40.67 15.43
CA HIS A 149 29.35 -42.13 15.49
C HIS A 149 28.70 -42.75 14.25
N SER A 150 29.42 -43.73 13.71
CA SER A 150 29.19 -44.52 12.50
C SER A 150 28.79 -45.97 12.88
N PRO A 151 28.79 -47.01 12.00
CA PRO A 151 27.62 -47.51 11.27
C PRO A 151 27.34 -49.06 11.33
N SER A 152 26.18 -49.49 10.80
CA SER A 152 25.85 -50.81 10.14
C SER A 152 25.50 -52.06 11.00
N PRO A 153 24.93 -53.18 10.46
CA PRO A 153 24.25 -53.46 9.17
C PRO A 153 22.91 -54.31 9.35
N PRO A 154 22.42 -55.18 8.42
CA PRO A 154 21.03 -55.16 7.93
C PRO A 154 20.17 -56.39 8.33
N LEU A 155 18.84 -56.31 8.21
CA LEU A 155 17.99 -57.50 8.19
C LEU A 155 16.95 -57.42 7.07
N GLU A 156 16.75 -58.61 6.49
CA GLU A 156 16.17 -58.94 5.20
C GLU A 156 14.63 -58.99 5.20
N ILE A 157 14.07 -58.60 4.06
CA ILE A 157 13.00 -59.24 3.27
C ILE A 157 11.79 -59.78 4.05
N GLU A 158 10.65 -59.12 3.89
CA GLU A 158 9.38 -59.81 3.60
C GLU A 158 8.69 -59.12 2.42
N ALA A 159 8.32 -59.93 1.44
CA ALA A 159 7.60 -59.56 0.22
C ALA A 159 6.08 -59.51 0.49
N GLU A 160 5.33 -59.20 -0.56
CA GLU A 160 3.85 -59.21 -0.68
C GLU A 160 3.25 -57.84 -0.30
N ASP A 161 2.70 -57.04 -1.22
CA ASP A 161 1.62 -57.40 -2.12
C ASP A 161 1.60 -56.45 -3.35
N GLU A 162 1.64 -57.01 -4.57
CA GLU A 162 1.35 -56.28 -5.81
C GLU A 162 -0.17 -56.14 -5.95
N ALA A 163 -0.70 -54.96 -5.62
CA ALA A 163 -2.07 -54.61 -5.97
C ALA A 163 -2.18 -53.15 -6.45
N GLU A 164 -2.61 -53.02 -7.70
CA GLU A 164 -3.29 -51.87 -8.32
C GLU A 164 -2.56 -50.52 -8.44
N VAL A 165 -1.86 -50.38 -9.57
CA VAL A 165 -1.57 -49.08 -10.20
C VAL A 165 -2.76 -48.64 -11.07
N ALA A 166 -3.64 -47.77 -10.55
CA ALA A 166 -4.38 -46.72 -11.29
C ALA A 166 -5.33 -45.91 -10.38
N PRO A 167 -5.64 -44.60 -10.63
CA PRO A 167 -5.11 -43.69 -11.66
C PRO A 167 -4.59 -42.34 -11.09
N VAL A 168 -3.32 -42.01 -11.31
CA VAL A 168 -2.75 -40.66 -11.10
C VAL A 168 -3.11 -39.75 -12.30
N ARG A 169 -4.40 -39.50 -12.54
CA ARG A 169 -4.85 -38.64 -13.66
C ARG A 169 -5.77 -37.48 -13.26
N ILE A 170 -6.31 -37.47 -12.04
CA ILE A 170 -7.26 -36.44 -11.59
C ILE A 170 -6.58 -35.31 -10.79
N GLN A 171 -5.40 -35.54 -10.19
CA GLN A 171 -4.71 -34.51 -9.38
C GLN A 171 -3.89 -33.49 -10.18
N LYS A 172 -3.48 -33.84 -11.41
CA LYS A 172 -2.65 -32.95 -12.24
C LYS A 172 -3.43 -31.70 -12.70
N SER A 173 -4.71 -31.86 -13.05
CA SER A 173 -5.53 -30.78 -13.59
C SER A 173 -5.80 -29.67 -12.57
N THR A 174 -5.94 -29.98 -11.27
CA THR A 174 -6.25 -28.98 -10.24
C THR A 174 -5.02 -28.15 -9.86
N VAL A 175 -3.84 -28.77 -9.84
CA VAL A 175 -2.56 -28.06 -9.64
C VAL A 175 -2.29 -27.13 -10.82
N ASP A 176 -2.46 -27.62 -12.04
CA ASP A 176 -2.28 -26.83 -13.27
C ASP A 176 -3.26 -25.64 -13.32
N GLN A 177 -4.52 -25.84 -12.92
CA GLN A 177 -5.52 -24.77 -12.82
C GLN A 177 -5.17 -23.72 -11.76
N LYS A 178 -4.70 -24.14 -10.58
CA LYS A 178 -4.31 -23.22 -9.50
C LYS A 178 -3.11 -22.37 -9.90
N GLU A 179 -2.14 -22.96 -10.58
CA GLU A 179 -0.97 -22.23 -11.10
C GLU A 179 -1.35 -21.24 -12.21
N GLU A 180 -2.28 -21.60 -13.11
CA GLU A 180 -2.75 -20.64 -14.12
C GLU A 180 -3.53 -19.49 -13.48
N LEU A 181 -4.42 -19.76 -12.51
CA LEU A 181 -5.12 -18.71 -11.76
C LEU A 181 -4.15 -17.78 -11.02
N ARG A 182 -3.08 -18.34 -10.45
CA ARG A 182 -2.02 -17.56 -9.80
C ARG A 182 -1.29 -16.69 -10.81
N ARG A 183 -0.91 -17.24 -11.95
CA ARG A 183 -0.24 -16.51 -13.03
C ARG A 183 -1.10 -15.36 -13.54
N GLU A 184 -2.40 -15.58 -13.67
CA GLU A 184 -3.34 -14.56 -14.10
C GLU A 184 -3.48 -13.42 -13.08
N ARG A 185 -3.57 -13.75 -11.78
CA ARG A 185 -3.55 -12.72 -10.72
C ARG A 185 -2.27 -11.89 -10.75
N ILE A 186 -1.12 -12.52 -10.93
CA ILE A 186 0.18 -11.83 -10.99
C ILE A 186 0.23 -10.91 -12.21
N ARG A 187 -0.21 -11.37 -13.39
CA ARG A 187 -0.28 -10.52 -14.60
C ARG A 187 -1.18 -9.32 -14.39
N LYS A 188 -2.38 -9.54 -13.84
CA LYS A 188 -3.33 -8.46 -13.57
C LYS A 188 -2.73 -7.45 -12.59
N LEU A 189 -2.13 -7.91 -11.50
CA LEU A 189 -1.49 -7.03 -10.53
C LEU A 189 -0.33 -6.24 -11.16
N ALA A 190 0.48 -6.84 -12.03
CA ALA A 190 1.56 -6.14 -12.73
C ALA A 190 1.03 -4.99 -13.63
N ILE A 191 -0.12 -5.18 -14.27
CA ILE A 191 -0.81 -4.14 -15.06
C ILE A 191 -1.34 -3.05 -14.12
N ASP A 192 -2.04 -3.44 -13.05
CA ASP A 192 -2.62 -2.49 -12.10
C ASP A 192 -1.54 -1.59 -11.47
N LEU A 193 -0.37 -2.15 -11.13
CA LEU A 193 0.77 -1.41 -10.57
C LEU A 193 1.24 -0.24 -11.46
N GLN A 194 1.10 -0.36 -12.80
CA GLN A 194 1.45 0.73 -13.73
C GLN A 194 0.41 1.85 -13.73
N ALA A 195 -0.86 1.52 -13.48
CA ALA A 195 -1.98 2.45 -13.54
C ALA A 195 -2.32 3.09 -12.19
N MET A 196 -1.71 2.63 -11.09
CA MET A 196 -1.90 3.22 -9.77
C MET A 196 -1.33 4.63 -9.70
N TYR A 197 -2.02 5.50 -8.97
CA TYR A 197 -1.58 6.87 -8.72
C TYR A 197 -1.79 7.24 -7.26
N CYS A 198 -0.85 8.00 -6.71
CA CYS A 198 -0.97 8.58 -5.38
C CYS A 198 -0.64 10.08 -5.44
N PRO A 199 -1.50 10.98 -4.93
CA PRO A 199 -1.26 12.43 -4.94
C PRO A 199 -0.23 12.89 -3.89
N CYS A 200 0.71 12.02 -3.50
CA CYS A 200 1.74 12.35 -2.52
C CYS A 200 3.05 12.80 -3.19
N ALA A 201 3.82 13.63 -2.49
CA ALA A 201 5.14 14.07 -2.95
C ALA A 201 6.10 12.88 -3.25
N GLY A 202 6.00 11.80 -2.49
CA GLY A 202 6.81 10.60 -2.72
C GLY A 202 6.55 9.94 -4.08
N TRP A 203 5.30 9.98 -4.56
CA TRP A 203 4.94 9.48 -5.89
C TRP A 203 5.43 10.43 -6.98
N SER A 204 5.20 11.74 -6.83
CA SER A 204 5.63 12.73 -7.82
C SER A 204 7.15 12.75 -8.00
N TYR A 205 7.91 12.72 -6.91
CA TYR A 205 9.37 12.77 -6.97
C TYR A 205 10.02 11.40 -7.17
N GLY A 206 9.43 10.32 -6.65
CA GLY A 206 10.03 8.98 -6.71
C GLY A 206 9.64 8.20 -7.98
N CYS A 207 8.37 8.25 -8.36
CA CYS A 207 7.81 7.42 -9.43
C CYS A 207 7.72 8.19 -10.76
N LEU A 208 7.25 9.45 -10.73
CA LEU A 208 7.08 10.25 -11.95
C LEU A 208 8.36 10.98 -12.39
N ALA A 209 9.00 11.72 -11.48
CA ALA A 209 10.12 12.59 -11.82
C ALA A 209 11.51 11.98 -11.62
N GLY A 210 11.67 11.04 -10.67
CA GLY A 210 12.98 10.56 -10.21
C GLY A 210 13.33 9.12 -10.59
N GLU A 211 12.39 8.37 -11.17
CA GLU A 211 12.58 6.97 -11.63
C GLU A 211 13.20 6.01 -10.59
N ARG A 212 13.07 6.30 -9.28
CA ARG A 212 13.74 5.53 -8.22
C ARG A 212 12.94 4.34 -7.74
N THR A 213 11.61 4.44 -7.81
CA THR A 213 10.68 3.47 -7.24
C THR A 213 9.40 3.42 -8.06
N ILE A 214 8.78 2.25 -8.16
CA ILE A 214 7.49 2.06 -8.85
C ILE A 214 6.27 2.36 -7.98
N LEU A 215 6.44 2.40 -6.66
CA LEU A 215 5.39 2.68 -5.69
C LEU A 215 5.89 3.73 -4.71
N CYS A 216 4.95 4.48 -4.13
CA CYS A 216 5.20 5.23 -2.92
C CYS A 216 4.85 4.40 -1.68
N LYS A 217 5.31 4.85 -0.51
CA LYS A 217 5.00 4.17 0.76
C LYS A 217 3.50 3.99 1.02
N HIS A 218 2.64 4.91 0.56
CA HIS A 218 1.20 4.83 0.79
C HIS A 218 0.55 3.72 -0.05
N LEU A 219 0.89 3.63 -1.34
CA LEU A 219 0.41 2.54 -2.20
C LEU A 219 0.92 1.18 -1.71
N LEU A 220 2.20 1.11 -1.33
CA LEU A 220 2.77 -0.10 -0.75
C LEU A 220 2.05 -0.50 0.55
N ALA A 221 1.77 0.46 1.44
CA ALA A 221 1.03 0.22 2.67
C ALA A 221 -0.40 -0.27 2.40
N ILE A 222 -1.08 0.30 1.41
CA ILE A 222 -2.42 -0.15 1.02
C ILE A 222 -2.40 -1.60 0.54
N ILE A 223 -1.48 -1.95 -0.35
CA ILE A 223 -1.39 -3.31 -0.90
C ILE A 223 -1.10 -4.30 0.24
N ILE A 224 -0.15 -3.98 1.12
CA ILE A 224 0.18 -4.84 2.26
C ILE A 224 -1.01 -4.96 3.22
N ALA A 225 -1.68 -3.86 3.58
CA ALA A 225 -2.83 -3.88 4.47
C ALA A 225 -4.00 -4.68 3.89
N SER A 226 -4.29 -4.50 2.60
CA SER A 226 -5.34 -5.22 1.89
C SER A 226 -5.05 -6.72 1.83
N LYS A 227 -3.80 -7.11 1.50
CA LYS A 227 -3.39 -8.52 1.44
C LYS A 227 -3.35 -9.18 2.81
N THR A 228 -2.94 -8.46 3.86
CA THR A 228 -2.81 -9.02 5.22
C THR A 228 -4.07 -8.86 6.09
N GLY A 229 -5.16 -8.30 5.54
CA GLY A 229 -6.40 -8.06 6.28
C GLY A 229 -6.26 -7.04 7.42
N ARG A 230 -5.34 -6.07 7.28
CA ARG A 230 -5.02 -5.03 8.28
C ARG A 230 -5.62 -3.66 7.95
N GLU A 231 -6.42 -3.57 6.90
CA GLU A 231 -7.18 -2.35 6.57
C GLU A 231 -8.31 -2.12 7.59
N VAL A 232 -8.48 -0.87 8.01
CA VAL A 232 -9.66 -0.46 8.79
C VAL A 232 -10.81 -0.30 7.81
N GLN A 233 -11.95 -0.95 8.07
CA GLN A 233 -13.13 -0.78 7.23
C GLN A 233 -13.97 0.38 7.75
N ALA A 234 -14.39 1.26 6.85
CA ALA A 234 -15.33 2.34 7.12
C ALA A 234 -16.41 2.34 6.05
N GLU A 235 -17.65 2.58 6.44
CA GLU A 235 -18.77 2.75 5.53
C GLU A 235 -19.29 4.18 5.65
N VAL A 236 -19.63 4.78 4.52
CA VAL A 236 -20.02 6.18 4.46
C VAL A 236 -21.29 6.32 3.64
N ASP A 237 -22.24 7.08 4.15
CA ASP A 237 -23.49 7.41 3.45
C ASP A 237 -23.25 8.46 2.35
N GLN A 238 -24.25 8.73 1.52
CA GLN A 238 -24.11 9.70 0.41
C GLN A 238 -23.64 11.08 0.87
N ARG A 239 -23.99 11.50 2.10
CA ARG A 239 -23.58 12.78 2.67
C ARG A 239 -22.12 12.78 3.11
N GLY A 240 -21.65 11.71 3.76
CA GLY A 240 -20.26 11.61 4.16
C GLY A 240 -19.29 11.47 2.96
N VAL A 241 -19.75 10.97 1.81
CA VAL A 241 -18.93 10.95 0.58
C VAL A 241 -18.54 12.37 0.15
N ALA A 242 -19.44 13.35 0.29
CA ALA A 242 -19.12 14.75 -0.02
C ALA A 242 -18.01 15.29 0.89
N GLY A 243 -18.03 14.95 2.19
CA GLY A 243 -16.97 15.29 3.13
C GLY A 243 -15.63 14.63 2.79
N LEU A 244 -15.66 13.38 2.29
CA LEU A 244 -14.47 12.65 1.83
C LEU A 244 -13.79 13.31 0.62
N LEU A 245 -14.59 13.93 -0.25
CA LEU A 245 -14.16 14.61 -1.47
C LEU A 245 -13.89 16.11 -1.24
N GLY A 246 -14.08 16.62 -0.02
CA GLY A 246 -13.90 18.04 0.30
C GLY A 246 -14.93 18.96 -0.35
N LEU A 247 -16.14 18.46 -0.62
CA LEU A 247 -17.25 19.19 -1.26
C LEU A 247 -18.26 19.77 -0.24
N SER A 248 -17.86 19.91 1.02
CA SER A 248 -18.69 20.40 2.13
C SER A 248 -18.49 21.88 2.44
#